data_AF-A0A377GFH6-F1
#
_entry.id   AF-A0A377GFH6-F1
#
_cell.length_a   1.000
_cell.length_b   1.000
_cell.length_c   1.000
_cell.angle_alpha   90.00
_cell.angle_beta   90.00
_cell.angle_gamma   90.00
#
_symmetry.space_group_name_H-M   'P 1'
#
loop_
_entity.id
_entity.type
_entity.pdbx_description
1 polymer ?
#
loop_
_entity_poly.entity_id
_entity_poly.type
_entity_poly.pdbx_seq_one_letter_code
_entity_poly.pdbx_strand_id
1 'polypeptide(L)'
;MYILKHLLAILLGITVLPLRILAYNMVYATIALLLGVATVIGLPIAMASSFKDSGMSAMTNFLLTMMVVVPMTLAITTIALTITATYLIYNTVINMLESFWLGFKNGLLYEMDGFWSAYNSQTLFDVDLVSLFRAYVAGVNTEELIDDVDFDGFQRIRGELEDVVVVHEDLEVPDLEHKDSKKPSLLLDHTQLQRIDKLIKELAELKDPLPHQAKQHLESLKTLYMQYNDLSKKLDEVRTALVKNDKTQIKDEIIAYNDVETPILLVKQYKNEKDGKWYNVPANSYVTDKDSLLHWLKQNPRHPLNKDLLKNPDLYNGMTTRYTWYVLTIEECSSQELDEAAAQMSVLADTLLSILPQKIELGLGASPQSFFGLGMNPSVSSPSNLAHTLTDPSCGENNVGSHSA
;
A
#
# COMPACT_ATOMS: atom_id res chain seq x y z
N MET A 1 1.54 -26.70 4.21
CA MET A 1 1.25 -25.53 5.07
C MET A 1 1.08 -24.23 4.28
N TYR A 2 1.95 -23.90 3.32
CA TYR A 2 1.91 -22.63 2.55
C TYR A 2 0.60 -22.40 1.76
N ILE A 3 0.15 -23.42 1.02
CA ILE A 3 -1.11 -23.37 0.24
C ILE A 3 -2.34 -23.18 1.14
N LEU A 4 -2.31 -23.75 2.35
CA LEU A 4 -3.41 -23.64 3.31
C LEU A 4 -3.54 -22.21 3.85
N LYS A 5 -2.41 -21.51 4.06
CA LYS A 5 -2.40 -20.11 4.49
C LYS A 5 -2.96 -19.18 3.41
N HIS A 6 -2.55 -19.39 2.16
CA HIS A 6 -3.10 -18.63 1.02
C HIS A 6 -4.61 -18.87 0.84
N LEU A 7 -5.05 -20.14 0.87
CA LEU A 7 -6.48 -20.45 0.76
C LEU A 7 -7.30 -19.85 1.90
N LEU A 8 -6.76 -19.88 3.13
CA LEU A 8 -7.40 -19.24 4.28
C LEU A 8 -7.47 -17.73 4.13
N ALA A 9 -6.37 -17.08 3.73
CA ALA A 9 -6.31 -15.63 3.52
C ALA A 9 -7.28 -15.17 2.42
N ILE A 10 -7.36 -15.90 1.30
CA ILE A 10 -8.32 -15.64 0.22
C ILE A 10 -9.75 -15.82 0.72
N LEU A 11 -10.04 -16.93 1.41
CA LEU A 11 -11.38 -17.22 1.90
C LEU A 11 -11.84 -16.17 2.91
N LEU A 12 -10.97 -15.76 3.83
CA LEU A 12 -11.25 -14.67 4.77
C LEU A 12 -11.38 -13.33 4.05
N GLY A 13 -10.50 -13.01 3.10
CA GLY A 13 -10.53 -11.75 2.34
C GLY A 13 -11.83 -11.58 1.54
N ILE A 14 -12.26 -12.62 0.83
CA ILE A 14 -13.49 -12.61 0.02
C ILE A 14 -14.76 -12.58 0.88
N THR A 15 -14.74 -13.17 2.08
CA THR A 15 -15.95 -13.31 2.91
C THR A 15 -16.05 -12.22 3.97
N VAL A 16 -15.00 -12.01 4.74
CA VAL A 16 -15.01 -11.11 5.91
C VAL A 16 -15.06 -9.65 5.46
N LEU A 17 -14.30 -9.25 4.44
CA LEU A 17 -14.24 -7.84 4.02
C LEU A 17 -15.57 -7.33 3.44
N PRO A 18 -16.26 -8.06 2.53
CA PRO A 18 -17.57 -7.61 2.04
C PRO A 18 -18.66 -7.70 3.10
N LEU A 19 -18.66 -8.76 3.93
CA LEU A 19 -19.63 -8.91 5.02
C LEU A 19 -19.54 -7.76 6.02
N ARG A 20 -18.32 -7.31 6.28
CA ARG A 20 -18.04 -6.17 7.13
C ARG A 20 -18.67 -4.88 6.57
N ILE A 21 -18.53 -4.60 5.28
CA ILE A 21 -19.20 -3.45 4.61
C ILE A 21 -20.72 -3.55 4.69
N LEU A 22 -21.27 -4.74 4.47
CA LEU A 22 -22.71 -4.97 4.57
C LEU A 22 -23.22 -4.67 5.99
N ALA A 23 -22.52 -5.15 7.02
CA ALA A 23 -22.86 -4.88 8.41
C ALA A 23 -22.86 -3.37 8.71
N TYR A 24 -21.90 -2.61 8.17
CA TYR A 24 -21.84 -1.17 8.40
C TYR A 24 -22.94 -0.40 7.70
N ASN A 25 -23.20 -0.66 6.42
CA ASN A 25 -24.28 0.03 5.72
C ASN A 25 -25.65 -0.32 6.31
N MET A 26 -25.79 -1.49 6.94
CA MET A 26 -26.98 -1.84 7.73
C MET A 26 -27.12 -0.98 8.99
N VAL A 27 -26.02 -0.66 9.69
CA VAL A 27 -26.04 0.28 10.83
C VAL A 27 -26.47 1.68 10.38
N TYR A 28 -25.89 2.20 9.29
CA TYR A 28 -26.29 3.49 8.71
C TYR A 28 -27.78 3.54 8.34
N ALA A 29 -28.27 2.49 7.69
CA ALA A 29 -29.69 2.39 7.34
C ALA A 29 -30.59 2.40 8.59
N THR A 30 -30.16 1.73 9.66
CA THR A 30 -30.89 1.69 10.94
C THR A 30 -30.94 3.06 11.60
N ILE A 31 -29.82 3.79 11.63
CA ILE A 31 -29.73 5.15 12.17
C ILE A 31 -30.63 6.10 11.37
N ALA A 32 -30.55 6.06 10.04
CA ALA A 32 -31.38 6.90 9.17
C ALA A 32 -32.88 6.64 9.39
N LEU A 33 -33.28 5.38 9.56
CA LEU A 33 -34.66 5.00 9.84
C LEU A 33 -35.13 5.52 11.21
N LEU A 34 -34.31 5.41 12.25
CA LEU A 34 -34.62 5.96 13.57
C LEU A 34 -34.78 7.48 13.53
N LEU A 35 -33.88 8.18 12.85
CA LEU A 35 -33.97 9.64 12.65
C LEU A 35 -35.23 10.02 11.86
N GLY A 36 -35.59 9.24 10.84
CA GLY A 36 -36.82 9.44 10.08
C GLY A 36 -38.07 9.34 10.97
N VAL A 37 -38.16 8.29 11.80
CA VAL A 37 -39.27 8.12 12.75
C VAL A 37 -39.32 9.27 13.76
N ALA A 38 -38.16 9.64 14.32
CA ALA A 38 -38.06 10.75 15.26
C ALA A 38 -38.51 12.08 14.61
N THR A 39 -38.18 12.31 13.34
CA THR A 39 -38.56 13.53 12.60
C THR A 39 -40.06 13.58 12.34
N VAL A 40 -40.66 12.47 11.89
CA VAL A 40 -42.11 12.38 11.60
C VAL A 40 -42.96 12.61 12.86
N ILE A 41 -42.45 12.26 14.04
CA ILE A 41 -43.17 12.46 15.30
C ILE A 41 -42.82 13.81 15.93
N GLY A 42 -41.53 14.10 16.07
CA GLY A 42 -41.02 15.25 16.82
C GLY A 42 -41.30 16.59 16.12
N LEU A 43 -41.16 16.65 14.80
CA LEU A 43 -41.29 17.91 14.06
C LEU A 43 -42.73 18.45 14.06
N PRO A 44 -43.77 17.62 13.87
CA PRO A 44 -45.15 18.07 14.08
C PRO A 44 -45.45 18.53 15.51
N ILE A 45 -44.92 17.85 16.53
CA ILE A 45 -45.10 18.24 17.94
C ILE A 45 -44.43 19.59 18.22
N ALA A 46 -43.20 19.78 17.74
CA ALA A 46 -42.46 21.03 17.91
C ALA A 46 -43.16 22.20 17.22
N MET A 47 -43.64 22.01 15.99
CA MET A 47 -44.41 23.03 15.28
C MET A 47 -45.75 23.33 15.96
N ALA A 48 -46.46 22.30 16.46
CA ALA A 48 -47.69 22.51 17.21
C ALA A 48 -47.45 23.32 18.50
N SER A 49 -46.33 23.11 19.20
CA SER A 49 -45.93 23.97 20.34
C SER A 49 -45.69 25.40 19.89
N SER A 50 -44.90 25.60 18.83
CA SER A 50 -44.58 26.94 18.31
C SER A 50 -45.82 27.71 17.86
N PHE A 51 -46.80 27.04 17.23
CA PHE A 51 -48.08 27.65 16.87
C PHE A 51 -48.92 28.05 18.08
N LYS A 52 -48.90 27.23 19.13
CA LYS A 52 -49.56 27.56 20.41
C LYS A 52 -48.91 28.79 21.05
N ASP A 53 -47.58 28.84 21.09
CA ASP A 53 -46.82 29.97 21.67
C ASP A 53 -47.01 31.27 20.86
N SER A 54 -47.27 31.14 19.56
CA SER A 54 -47.63 32.25 18.66
C SER A 54 -49.10 32.71 18.82
N GLY A 55 -49.87 32.12 19.74
CA GLY A 55 -51.24 32.52 20.04
C GLY A 55 -52.32 31.90 19.15
N MET A 56 -52.03 30.86 18.36
CA MET A 56 -53.07 30.16 17.60
C MET A 56 -54.07 29.47 18.53
N SER A 57 -55.36 29.51 18.15
CA SER A 57 -56.39 28.74 18.84
C SER A 57 -56.11 27.23 18.75
N ALA A 58 -56.50 26.47 19.78
CA ALA A 58 -56.26 25.04 19.84
C ALA A 58 -56.82 24.28 18.63
N MET A 59 -58.00 24.69 18.15
CA MET A 59 -58.66 24.06 16.99
C MET A 59 -57.91 24.34 15.68
N THR A 60 -57.49 25.59 15.46
CA THR A 60 -56.73 25.99 14.27
C THR A 60 -55.37 25.28 14.21
N ASN A 61 -54.68 25.23 15.36
CA ASN A 61 -53.39 24.54 15.48
C ASN A 61 -53.51 23.04 15.20
N PHE A 62 -54.54 22.38 15.76
CA PHE A 62 -54.79 20.96 15.52
C PHE A 62 -55.04 20.66 14.04
N LEU A 63 -55.92 21.44 13.40
CA LEU A 63 -56.23 21.27 11.97
C LEU A 63 -55.01 21.51 11.08
N LEU A 64 -54.26 22.59 11.32
CA LEU A 64 -53.06 22.92 10.55
C LEU A 64 -51.98 21.83 10.71
N THR A 65 -51.74 21.38 11.94
CA THR A 65 -50.74 20.36 12.22
C THR A 65 -51.12 19.03 11.56
N MET A 66 -52.36 18.56 11.73
CA MET A 66 -52.76 17.24 11.21
C MET A 66 -52.98 17.22 9.69
N MET A 67 -53.51 18.29 9.09
CA MET A 67 -53.81 18.31 7.66
C MET A 67 -52.68 18.83 6.78
N VAL A 68 -51.72 19.59 7.34
CA VAL A 68 -50.63 20.19 6.56
C VAL A 68 -49.27 19.71 7.05
N VAL A 69 -48.95 19.90 8.33
CA VAL A 69 -47.60 19.62 8.84
C VAL A 69 -47.28 18.11 8.82
N VAL A 70 -48.18 17.26 9.34
CA VAL A 70 -47.99 15.80 9.34
C VAL A 70 -47.81 15.23 7.93
N PRO A 71 -48.69 15.47 6.94
CA PRO A 71 -48.50 14.92 5.60
C PRO A 71 -47.27 15.49 4.89
N MET A 72 -46.93 16.77 5.09
CA MET A 72 -45.73 17.38 4.52
C MET A 72 -44.45 16.78 5.09
N THR A 73 -44.37 16.62 6.42
CA THR A 73 -43.23 15.99 7.09
C THR A 73 -43.08 14.52 6.69
N LEU A 74 -44.19 13.79 6.59
CA LEU A 74 -44.19 12.40 6.11
C LEU A 74 -43.65 12.31 4.68
N ALA A 75 -44.10 13.18 3.77
CA ALA A 75 -43.66 13.20 2.38
C ALA A 75 -42.16 13.51 2.26
N ILE A 76 -41.68 14.57 2.93
CA ILE A 76 -40.27 14.97 2.93
C ILE A 76 -39.39 13.85 3.49
N THR A 77 -39.78 13.27 4.63
CA THR A 77 -39.02 12.19 5.27
C THR A 77 -38.98 10.95 4.39
N THR A 78 -40.09 10.60 3.73
CA THR A 78 -40.14 9.45 2.81
C THR A 78 -39.22 9.65 1.61
N ILE A 79 -39.21 10.85 1.02
CA ILE A 79 -38.29 11.18 -0.08
C ILE A 79 -36.84 11.08 0.38
N ALA A 80 -36.51 11.69 1.52
CA ALA A 80 -35.16 11.66 2.09
C ALA A 80 -34.68 10.23 2.38
N LEU A 81 -35.52 9.40 3.00
CA LEU A 81 -35.22 8.00 3.28
C LEU A 81 -35.04 7.20 1.98
N THR A 82 -35.83 7.47 0.95
CA THR A 82 -35.70 6.78 -0.35
C THR A 82 -34.38 7.11 -1.05
N ILE A 83 -34.01 8.40 -1.08
CA ILE A 83 -32.71 8.85 -1.61
C ILE A 83 -31.56 8.20 -0.83
N THR A 84 -31.64 8.26 0.50
CA THR A 84 -30.62 7.67 1.40
C THR A 84 -30.49 6.16 1.19
N ALA A 85 -31.61 5.44 1.08
CA ALA A 85 -31.60 4.01 0.83
C ALA A 85 -30.98 3.68 -0.53
N THR A 86 -31.29 4.44 -1.58
CA THR A 86 -30.72 4.24 -2.91
C THR A 86 -29.21 4.49 -2.90
N TYR A 87 -28.76 5.56 -2.23
CA TYR A 87 -27.35 5.86 -2.05
C TYR A 87 -26.62 4.75 -1.28
N LEU A 88 -27.16 4.30 -0.14
CA LEU A 88 -26.57 3.24 0.66
C LEU A 88 -26.50 1.93 -0.11
N ILE A 89 -27.53 1.55 -0.85
CA ILE A 89 -27.52 0.34 -1.69
C ILE A 89 -26.42 0.44 -2.75
N TYR A 90 -26.33 1.56 -3.45
CA TYR A 90 -25.30 1.78 -4.47
C TYR A 90 -23.88 1.66 -3.89
N ASN A 91 -23.60 2.40 -2.81
CA ASN A 91 -22.30 2.32 -2.12
C ASN A 91 -22.01 0.93 -1.57
N THR A 92 -23.03 0.24 -1.05
CA THR A 92 -22.89 -1.12 -0.53
C THR A 92 -22.40 -2.07 -1.61
N VAL A 93 -22.98 -2.00 -2.81
CA VAL A 93 -22.60 -2.87 -3.93
C VAL A 93 -21.18 -2.56 -4.40
N ILE A 94 -20.85 -1.28 -4.63
CA ILE A 94 -19.53 -0.87 -5.12
C ILE A 94 -18.45 -1.23 -4.10
N ASN A 95 -18.62 -0.83 -2.84
CA ASN A 95 -17.60 -1.05 -1.81
C ASN A 95 -17.43 -2.54 -1.50
N MET A 96 -18.51 -3.34 -1.53
CA MET A 96 -18.40 -4.80 -1.41
C MET A 96 -17.60 -5.40 -2.56
N LEU A 97 -17.80 -4.95 -3.80
CA LEU A 97 -17.07 -5.46 -4.95
C LEU A 97 -15.59 -5.08 -4.88
N GLU A 98 -15.28 -3.84 -4.53
CA GLU A 98 -13.91 -3.37 -4.35
C GLU A 98 -13.20 -4.13 -3.23
N SER A 99 -13.87 -4.34 -2.10
CA SER A 99 -13.30 -5.05 -0.95
C SER A 99 -13.19 -6.55 -1.16
N PHE A 100 -14.11 -7.13 -1.91
CA PHE A 100 -14.00 -8.49 -2.41
C PHE A 100 -12.72 -8.62 -3.25
N TRP A 101 -12.53 -7.70 -4.20
CA TRP A 101 -11.38 -7.73 -5.10
C TRP A 101 -10.06 -7.49 -4.37
N LEU A 102 -10.04 -6.53 -3.45
CA LEU A 102 -8.89 -6.20 -2.61
C LEU A 102 -8.53 -7.36 -1.68
N GLY A 103 -9.52 -7.99 -1.03
CA GLY A 103 -9.32 -9.18 -0.20
C GLY A 103 -8.81 -10.38 -0.98
N PHE A 104 -9.35 -10.60 -2.18
CA PHE A 104 -8.87 -11.65 -3.08
C PHE A 104 -7.42 -11.40 -3.51
N LYS A 105 -7.11 -10.21 -4.03
CA LYS A 105 -5.78 -9.85 -4.51
C LYS A 105 -4.75 -9.94 -3.38
N ASN A 106 -5.05 -9.34 -2.23
CA ASN A 106 -4.09 -9.31 -1.12
C ASN A 106 -3.90 -10.67 -0.46
N GLY A 107 -4.97 -11.46 -0.31
CA GLY A 107 -4.86 -12.82 0.22
C GLY A 107 -4.14 -13.79 -0.73
N LEU A 108 -4.28 -13.59 -2.05
CA LEU A 108 -3.58 -14.38 -3.07
C LEU A 108 -2.09 -14.02 -3.15
N LEU A 109 -1.75 -12.72 -3.06
CA LEU A 109 -0.38 -12.26 -3.26
C LEU A 109 0.46 -12.27 -1.98
N TYR A 110 -0.12 -12.01 -0.82
CA TYR A 110 0.63 -11.72 0.40
C TYR A 110 0.21 -12.58 1.60
N GLU A 111 -0.44 -13.73 1.35
CA GLU A 111 -0.93 -14.63 2.40
C GLU A 111 -1.80 -13.92 3.47
N MET A 112 -1.66 -14.36 4.73
CA MET A 112 -2.31 -13.77 5.88
C MET A 112 -1.84 -12.33 6.15
N ASP A 113 -0.61 -11.97 5.78
CA ASP A 113 -0.10 -10.60 5.95
C ASP A 113 -0.89 -9.63 5.04
N GLY A 114 -1.22 -10.07 3.83
CA GLY A 114 -2.11 -9.35 2.91
C GLY A 114 -3.54 -9.23 3.42
N PHE A 115 -4.08 -10.30 3.98
CA PHE A 115 -5.41 -10.26 4.60
C PHE A 115 -5.45 -9.26 5.75
N TRP A 116 -4.49 -9.30 6.68
CA TRP A 116 -4.47 -8.38 7.83
C TRP A 116 -4.22 -6.94 7.39
N SER A 117 -3.35 -6.72 6.41
CA SER A 117 -3.16 -5.39 5.79
C SER A 117 -4.47 -4.85 5.21
N ALA A 118 -5.17 -5.66 4.39
CA ALA A 118 -6.47 -5.31 3.81
C ALA A 118 -7.57 -5.08 4.84
N TYR A 119 -7.62 -5.92 5.88
CA TYR A 119 -8.60 -5.84 6.95
C TYR A 119 -8.40 -4.58 7.79
N ASN A 120 -7.15 -4.23 8.06
CA ASN A 120 -6.82 -3.05 8.83
C ASN A 120 -7.02 -1.78 7.97
N SER A 121 -6.69 -1.81 6.68
CA SER A 121 -6.79 -0.63 5.79
C SER A 121 -8.20 -0.12 5.51
N GLN A 122 -9.23 -0.87 5.84
CA GLN A 122 -10.59 -0.39 5.76
C GLN A 122 -10.87 0.57 6.93
N THR A 123 -10.77 1.87 6.68
CA THR A 123 -11.23 2.92 7.60
C THR A 123 -12.75 2.89 7.66
N LEU A 124 -13.30 2.52 8.82
CA LEU A 124 -14.69 2.05 8.93
C LEU A 124 -15.59 2.85 9.85
N PHE A 125 -15.03 3.85 10.50
CA PHE A 125 -15.77 4.96 11.06
C PHE A 125 -14.98 6.17 10.64
N ASP A 126 -15.62 7.10 9.95
CA ASP A 126 -15.21 8.48 10.15
C ASP A 126 -15.33 8.69 11.66
N VAL A 127 -14.24 9.08 12.31
CA VAL A 127 -14.12 9.17 13.77
C VAL A 127 -15.29 9.99 14.38
N ASP A 128 -15.91 10.82 13.55
CA ASP A 128 -17.08 11.66 13.78
C ASP A 128 -18.34 10.97 14.29
N LEU A 129 -18.73 9.76 13.85
CA LEU A 129 -20.07 9.22 14.22
C LEU A 129 -20.10 8.56 15.59
N VAL A 130 -19.00 7.93 16.00
CA VAL A 130 -18.87 7.30 17.33
C VAL A 130 -18.66 8.37 18.40
N SER A 131 -17.92 9.44 18.08
CA SER A 131 -17.79 10.62 18.93
C SER A 131 -19.12 11.36 19.05
N LEU A 132 -19.90 11.53 17.95
CA LEU A 132 -21.25 12.11 17.99
C LEU A 132 -22.19 11.32 18.92
N PHE A 133 -22.20 9.98 18.81
CA PHE A 133 -23.09 9.13 19.60
C PHE A 133 -22.74 9.16 21.10
N ARG A 134 -21.45 9.20 21.45
CA ARG A 134 -21.01 9.36 22.84
C ARG A 134 -21.33 10.75 23.39
N ALA A 135 -21.16 11.80 22.58
CA ALA A 135 -21.49 13.17 22.97
C ALA A 135 -22.98 13.35 23.26
N TYR A 136 -23.81 12.78 22.39
CA TYR A 136 -25.26 12.81 22.55
C TYR A 136 -25.76 12.05 23.78
N VAL A 137 -25.18 10.88 24.10
CA VAL A 137 -25.55 10.09 25.29
C VAL A 137 -25.05 10.72 26.59
N ALA A 138 -23.92 11.43 26.54
CA ALA A 138 -23.36 12.14 27.69
C ALA A 138 -24.02 13.50 27.96
N GLY A 139 -24.79 14.05 27.01
CA GLY A 139 -25.41 15.37 27.14
C GLY A 139 -24.40 16.52 27.13
N VAL A 140 -23.22 16.29 26.57
CA VAL A 140 -22.09 17.21 26.54
C VAL A 140 -21.93 17.77 25.13
N ASN A 141 -21.66 19.08 25.03
CA ASN A 141 -21.51 19.79 23.76
C ASN A 141 -20.35 19.16 22.96
N THR A 142 -20.50 19.00 21.64
CA THR A 142 -19.55 18.25 20.79
C THR A 142 -18.12 18.81 20.79
N GLU A 143 -17.94 20.06 21.24
CA GLU A 143 -16.63 20.71 21.41
C GLU A 143 -15.87 20.24 22.68
N GLU A 144 -16.56 19.68 23.68
CA GLU A 144 -15.94 19.18 24.92
C GLU A 144 -15.59 17.68 24.87
N LEU A 145 -15.96 16.94 23.82
CA LEU A 145 -15.73 15.49 23.71
C LEU A 145 -14.47 15.07 22.97
N ILE A 146 -13.66 16.02 22.49
CA ILE A 146 -12.35 15.73 21.92
C ILE A 146 -11.35 15.26 23.01
N ASP A 147 -11.70 15.41 24.29
CA ASP A 147 -10.76 15.26 25.42
C ASP A 147 -10.82 13.90 26.16
N ASP A 148 -11.67 12.95 25.74
CA ASP A 148 -11.96 11.76 26.57
C ASP A 148 -11.83 10.38 25.88
N VAL A 149 -10.91 10.22 24.92
CA VAL A 149 -10.47 8.88 24.47
C VAL A 149 -8.94 8.75 24.50
N ASP A 150 -8.46 8.36 25.69
CA ASP A 150 -7.15 7.77 26.03
C ASP A 150 -5.89 8.44 25.46
N PHE A 151 -5.51 9.51 26.16
CA PHE A 151 -4.14 9.90 26.43
C PHE A 151 -3.41 8.83 27.25
N ASP A 152 -2.29 8.31 26.75
CA ASP A 152 -1.25 7.75 27.61
C ASP A 152 -0.54 8.91 28.34
N GLY A 153 -1.03 9.19 29.56
CA GLY A 153 -0.23 9.64 30.69
C GLY A 153 0.07 11.14 30.79
N PHE A 154 -0.79 11.93 31.47
CA PHE A 154 -0.64 12.26 32.90
C PHE A 154 -1.82 13.14 33.38
N GLN A 155 -2.20 12.94 34.64
CA GLN A 155 -3.48 13.30 35.25
C GLN A 155 -3.67 14.77 35.66
N ARG A 156 -4.94 15.18 35.58
CA ARG A 156 -5.66 16.36 36.13
C ARG A 156 -5.19 16.90 37.50
N ILE A 157 -5.25 18.23 37.66
CA ILE A 157 -5.92 18.86 38.82
C ILE A 157 -6.74 20.06 38.33
N ARG A 158 -8.04 20.03 38.65
CA ARG A 158 -9.04 21.07 38.38
C ARG A 158 -8.95 22.10 39.52
N GLY A 159 -8.63 23.35 39.20
CA GLY A 159 -8.66 24.47 40.15
C GLY A 159 -8.61 25.80 39.42
N GLU A 160 -9.78 26.43 39.32
CA GLU A 160 -10.05 27.81 38.89
C GLU A 160 -9.77 28.19 37.42
N LEU A 161 -10.79 28.83 36.85
CA LEU A 161 -10.85 29.33 35.48
C LEU A 161 -9.86 30.49 35.30
N GLU A 162 -8.83 30.28 34.50
CA GLU A 162 -8.18 31.35 33.74
C GLU A 162 -8.28 30.99 32.26
N ASP A 163 -8.58 31.98 31.43
CA ASP A 163 -8.55 31.90 29.96
C ASP A 163 -7.14 31.52 29.51
N VAL A 164 -6.83 30.22 29.53
CA VAL A 164 -5.63 29.69 28.92
C VAL A 164 -5.97 29.50 27.45
N VAL A 165 -5.39 30.35 26.62
CA VAL A 165 -5.28 30.13 25.17
C VAL A 165 -4.71 28.72 24.99
N VAL A 166 -5.55 27.75 24.62
CA VAL A 166 -5.13 26.38 24.33
C VAL A 166 -4.35 26.42 23.03
N VAL A 167 -3.06 26.73 23.14
CA VAL A 167 -2.08 26.49 22.10
C VAL A 167 -2.05 24.98 21.93
N HIS A 168 -2.67 24.47 20.87
CA HIS A 168 -2.50 23.09 20.47
C HIS A 168 -1.03 22.93 20.11
N GLU A 169 -0.24 22.36 21.02
CA GLU A 169 1.14 22.01 20.70
C GLU A 169 1.08 20.90 19.65
N ASP A 170 1.51 21.22 18.43
CA ASP A 170 1.66 20.25 17.34
C ASP A 170 2.40 19.03 17.87
N LEU A 171 1.80 17.83 17.74
CA LEU A 171 2.46 16.59 18.13
C LEU A 171 3.78 16.46 17.37
N GLU A 172 4.81 15.98 18.07
CA GLU A 172 6.14 15.77 17.48
C GLU A 172 6.04 14.77 16.32
N VAL A 173 6.14 15.28 15.09
CA VAL A 173 6.09 14.46 13.89
C VAL A 173 7.39 13.66 13.79
N PRO A 174 7.33 12.32 13.68
CA PRO A 174 8.52 11.50 13.54
C PRO A 174 9.30 11.88 12.28
N ASP A 175 10.63 11.87 12.35
CA ASP A 175 11.50 12.05 11.19
C ASP A 175 11.46 10.78 10.33
N LEU A 176 10.50 10.75 9.41
CA LEU A 176 10.24 9.60 8.53
C LEU A 176 11.01 9.71 7.21
N GLU A 177 11.60 10.87 6.93
CA GLU A 177 12.31 11.11 5.67
C GLU A 177 13.60 10.31 5.61
N HIS A 178 13.73 9.49 4.56
CA HIS A 178 14.96 8.76 4.33
C HIS A 178 16.07 9.73 3.89
N LYS A 179 17.11 9.87 4.72
CA LYS A 179 18.22 10.81 4.50
C LYS A 179 19.46 10.20 3.84
N ASP A 180 19.52 8.88 3.69
CA ASP A 180 20.69 8.22 3.11
C ASP A 180 20.61 8.24 1.57
N SER A 181 21.77 8.43 0.92
CA SER A 181 21.87 8.37 -0.54
C SER A 181 21.46 6.99 -1.04
N LYS A 182 20.35 6.96 -1.79
CA LYS A 182 19.80 5.72 -2.34
C LYS A 182 20.83 5.08 -3.27
N LYS A 183 21.17 3.82 -3.03
CA LYS A 183 21.97 3.04 -4.00
C LYS A 183 21.17 2.94 -5.30
N PRO A 184 21.83 2.95 -6.47
CA PRO A 184 21.14 2.73 -7.73
C PRO A 184 20.37 1.41 -7.65
N SER A 185 19.07 1.48 -7.92
CA SER A 185 18.18 0.33 -7.85
C SER A 185 18.59 -0.70 -8.90
N LEU A 186 18.78 -1.95 -8.47
CA LEU A 186 19.11 -3.08 -9.32
C LEU A 186 17.79 -3.67 -9.85
N LEU A 187 17.06 -2.86 -10.62
CA LEU A 187 15.81 -3.29 -11.23
C LEU A 187 16.08 -4.35 -12.30
N LEU A 188 15.19 -5.34 -12.38
CA LEU A 188 15.26 -6.34 -13.44
C LEU A 188 14.91 -5.68 -14.77
N ASP A 189 15.79 -5.87 -15.77
CA ASP A 189 15.51 -5.45 -17.13
C ASP A 189 14.36 -6.27 -17.74
N HIS A 190 13.70 -5.72 -18.76
CA HIS A 190 12.61 -6.39 -19.46
C HIS A 190 13.03 -7.77 -19.99
N THR A 191 14.28 -7.90 -20.42
CA THR A 191 14.85 -9.18 -20.88
C THR A 191 14.97 -10.21 -19.75
N GLN A 192 15.31 -9.78 -18.53
CA GLN A 192 15.41 -10.65 -17.36
C GLN A 192 14.02 -11.08 -16.87
N LEU A 193 13.05 -10.16 -16.85
CA LEU A 193 11.66 -10.47 -16.50
C LEU A 193 11.05 -11.47 -17.48
N GLN A 194 11.29 -11.30 -18.79
CA GLN A 194 10.84 -12.27 -19.81
C GLN A 194 11.47 -13.66 -19.61
N ARG A 195 12.75 -13.72 -19.21
CA ARG A 195 13.40 -15.01 -18.91
C ARG A 195 12.77 -15.71 -17.72
N ILE A 196 12.47 -14.97 -16.65
CA ILE A 196 11.80 -15.49 -15.46
C ILE A 196 10.37 -15.96 -15.80
N ASP A 197 9.62 -15.17 -16.57
CA ASP A 197 8.26 -15.55 -17.03
C ASP A 197 8.29 -16.82 -17.88
N LYS A 198 9.26 -16.92 -18.79
CA LYS A 198 9.46 -18.13 -19.61
C LYS A 198 9.79 -19.34 -18.74
N LEU A 199 10.67 -19.20 -17.76
CA LEU A 199 11.00 -20.25 -16.79
C LEU A 199 9.78 -20.71 -15.99
N ILE A 200 8.97 -19.76 -15.51
CA ILE A 200 7.74 -20.06 -14.78
C ILE A 200 6.78 -20.88 -15.63
N LYS A 201 6.61 -20.51 -16.91
CA LYS A 201 5.73 -21.23 -17.87
C LYS A 201 6.25 -22.63 -18.18
N GLU A 202 7.53 -22.76 -18.51
CA GLU A 202 8.16 -24.05 -18.83
C GLU A 202 8.11 -25.03 -17.65
N LEU A 203 8.35 -24.55 -16.43
CA LEU A 203 8.26 -25.36 -15.22
C LEU A 203 6.81 -25.70 -14.84
N ALA A 204 5.84 -24.85 -15.19
CA ALA A 204 4.41 -25.14 -14.99
C ALA A 204 3.88 -26.18 -15.99
N GLU A 205 4.44 -26.24 -17.20
CA GLU A 205 4.06 -27.17 -18.27
C GLU A 205 4.81 -28.51 -18.23
N LEU A 206 5.78 -28.66 -17.32
CA LEU A 206 6.56 -29.88 -17.17
C LEU A 206 5.63 -31.07 -16.81
N LYS A 207 5.60 -32.09 -17.68
CA LYS A 207 4.80 -33.31 -17.47
C LYS A 207 5.34 -34.20 -16.34
N ASP A 208 6.63 -34.08 -16.05
CA ASP A 208 7.28 -34.86 -15.00
C ASP A 208 7.05 -34.24 -13.61
N PRO A 209 6.81 -35.06 -12.57
CA PRO A 209 6.57 -34.54 -11.23
C PRO A 209 7.83 -33.86 -10.67
N LEU A 210 7.78 -32.53 -10.60
CA LEU A 210 8.80 -31.72 -9.92
C LEU A 210 8.97 -32.19 -8.45
N PRO A 211 10.22 -32.24 -7.94
CA PRO A 211 10.48 -32.45 -6.52
C PRO A 211 9.71 -31.44 -5.66
N HIS A 212 9.24 -31.86 -4.49
CA HIS A 212 8.41 -31.02 -3.62
C HIS A 212 9.05 -29.66 -3.32
N GLN A 213 10.36 -29.63 -3.07
CA GLN A 213 11.12 -28.39 -2.83
C GLN A 213 11.15 -27.47 -4.07
N ALA A 214 11.31 -28.04 -5.27
CA ALA A 214 11.28 -27.28 -6.52
C ALA A 214 9.89 -26.66 -6.76
N LYS A 215 8.81 -27.37 -6.42
CA LYS A 215 7.44 -26.83 -6.47
C LYS A 215 7.26 -25.65 -5.51
N GLN A 216 7.80 -25.73 -4.30
CA GLN A 216 7.73 -24.62 -3.34
C GLN A 216 8.50 -23.39 -3.83
N HIS A 217 9.70 -23.58 -4.40
CA HIS A 217 10.46 -22.50 -5.00
C HIS A 217 9.77 -21.90 -6.22
N LEU A 218 9.13 -22.71 -7.06
CA LEU A 218 8.36 -22.24 -8.21
C LEU A 218 7.16 -21.39 -7.79
N GLU A 219 6.39 -21.83 -6.80
CA GLU A 219 5.27 -21.04 -6.28
C GLU A 219 5.75 -19.74 -5.62
N SER A 220 6.85 -19.78 -4.87
CA SER A 220 7.46 -18.57 -4.29
C SER A 220 7.92 -17.59 -5.37
N LEU A 221 8.54 -18.11 -6.45
CA LEU A 221 8.98 -17.31 -7.59
C LEU A 221 7.79 -16.68 -8.33
N LYS A 222 6.69 -17.44 -8.54
CA LYS A 222 5.45 -16.90 -9.15
C LYS A 222 4.88 -15.76 -8.33
N THR A 223 4.76 -15.94 -7.02
CA THR A 223 4.25 -14.91 -6.12
C THR A 223 5.12 -13.66 -6.15
N LEU A 224 6.45 -13.81 -5.99
CA LEU A 224 7.39 -12.68 -6.07
C LEU A 224 7.36 -11.97 -7.43
N TYR A 225 7.26 -12.72 -8.52
CA TYR A 225 7.15 -12.15 -9.87
C TYR A 225 5.88 -11.33 -10.06
N MET A 226 4.75 -11.82 -9.54
CA MET A 226 3.49 -11.06 -9.57
C MET A 226 3.57 -9.79 -8.70
N GLN A 227 4.09 -9.90 -7.47
CA GLN A 227 4.26 -8.76 -6.55
C GLN A 227 5.18 -7.69 -7.17
N TYR A 228 6.31 -8.10 -7.75
CA TYR A 228 7.24 -7.20 -8.42
C TYR A 228 6.58 -6.46 -9.57
N ASN A 229 5.83 -7.17 -10.43
CA ASN A 229 5.15 -6.54 -11.55
C ASN A 229 4.05 -5.57 -11.11
N ASP A 230 3.32 -5.89 -10.05
CA ASP A 230 2.27 -5.02 -9.52
C ASP A 230 2.85 -3.71 -8.95
N LEU A 231 3.89 -3.82 -8.11
CA LEU A 231 4.57 -2.66 -7.54
C LEU A 231 5.31 -1.85 -8.60
N SER A 232 5.97 -2.51 -9.56
CA SER A 232 6.66 -1.85 -10.67
C SER A 232 5.68 -1.08 -11.55
N LYS A 233 4.51 -1.66 -11.87
CA LYS A 233 3.47 -1.00 -12.65
C LYS A 233 2.90 0.21 -11.93
N LYS A 234 2.63 0.08 -10.62
CA LYS A 234 2.17 1.19 -9.77
C LYS A 234 3.17 2.35 -9.77
N LEU A 235 4.45 2.09 -9.56
CA LEU A 235 5.48 3.14 -9.60
C LEU A 235 5.67 3.74 -11.00
N ASP A 236 5.49 2.94 -12.06
CA ASP A 236 5.56 3.44 -13.44
C ASP A 236 4.37 4.33 -13.81
N GLU A 237 3.17 4.04 -13.28
CA GLU A 237 2.00 4.92 -13.39
C GLU A 237 2.27 6.27 -12.72
N VAL A 238 2.84 6.27 -11.51
CA VAL A 238 3.26 7.50 -10.81
C VAL A 238 4.33 8.26 -11.61
N ARG A 239 5.35 7.56 -12.13
CA ARG A 239 6.38 8.18 -12.97
C ARG A 239 5.76 8.82 -14.21
N THR A 240 4.84 8.12 -14.88
CA THR A 240 4.17 8.63 -16.09
C THR A 240 3.33 9.88 -15.78
N ALA A 241 2.63 9.90 -14.66
CA ALA A 241 1.88 11.06 -14.19
C ALA A 241 2.81 12.26 -13.91
N LEU A 242 3.96 12.02 -13.26
CA LEU A 242 4.98 13.04 -13.01
C LEU A 242 5.59 13.59 -14.30
N VAL A 243 5.90 12.74 -15.28
CA VAL A 243 6.45 13.16 -16.59
C VAL A 243 5.43 13.99 -17.37
N LYS A 244 4.15 13.63 -17.32
CA LYS A 244 3.06 14.38 -17.96
C LYS A 244 2.66 15.63 -17.17
N ASN A 245 3.23 15.83 -15.98
CA ASN A 245 2.85 16.86 -15.02
C ASN A 245 1.34 16.85 -14.69
N ASP A 246 0.73 15.67 -14.70
CA ASP A 246 -0.67 15.46 -14.36
C ASP A 246 -0.77 14.63 -13.07
N LYS A 247 -0.59 15.31 -11.94
CA LYS A 247 -0.57 14.68 -10.61
C LYS A 247 -1.96 14.19 -10.17
N THR A 248 -3.03 14.64 -10.82
CA THR A 248 -4.40 14.16 -10.55
C THR A 248 -4.60 12.68 -10.88
N GLN A 249 -3.70 12.11 -11.69
CA GLN A 249 -3.68 10.67 -11.98
C GLN A 249 -3.05 9.83 -10.86
N ILE A 250 -2.37 10.47 -9.89
CA ILE A 250 -1.76 9.78 -8.75
C ILE A 250 -2.83 9.63 -7.67
N LYS A 251 -3.19 8.40 -7.36
CA LYS A 251 -4.13 8.08 -6.29
C LYS A 251 -3.42 8.07 -4.94
N ASP A 252 -3.93 8.84 -3.99
CA ASP A 252 -3.57 8.67 -2.57
C ASP A 252 -4.18 7.37 -2.04
N GLU A 253 -3.31 6.46 -1.59
CA GLU A 253 -3.71 5.16 -1.07
C GLU A 253 -4.01 5.18 0.42
N ILE A 254 -3.52 6.19 1.15
CA ILE A 254 -3.64 6.28 2.60
C ILE A 254 -4.86 7.15 2.97
N ILE A 255 -5.01 8.29 2.32
CA ILE A 255 -6.08 9.26 2.57
C ILE A 255 -6.97 9.29 1.33
N ALA A 256 -8.16 8.72 1.43
CA ALA A 256 -9.08 8.62 0.30
C ALA A 256 -9.53 10.00 -0.21
N TYR A 257 -9.66 10.13 -1.54
CA TYR A 257 -10.13 11.33 -2.23
C TYR A 257 -9.27 12.59 -2.02
N ASN A 258 -8.03 12.40 -1.59
CA ASN A 258 -7.08 13.48 -1.44
C ASN A 258 -6.27 13.69 -2.71
N ASP A 259 -6.04 14.96 -3.06
CA ASP A 259 -5.20 15.33 -4.20
C ASP A 259 -3.73 15.20 -3.82
N VAL A 260 -2.93 14.61 -4.71
CA VAL A 260 -1.50 14.39 -4.47
C VAL A 260 -0.68 15.51 -5.10
N GLU A 261 -0.04 16.33 -4.27
CA GLU A 261 0.87 17.39 -4.73
C GLU A 261 2.33 16.92 -4.70
N THR A 262 2.75 16.32 -3.59
CA THR A 262 4.11 15.82 -3.35
C THR A 262 4.05 14.32 -3.09
N PRO A 263 4.14 13.48 -4.15
CA PRO A 263 4.01 12.05 -4.00
C PRO A 263 5.20 11.48 -3.22
N ILE A 264 4.88 10.71 -2.18
CA ILE A 264 5.84 9.96 -1.40
C ILE A 264 5.45 8.48 -1.40
N LEU A 265 6.45 7.61 -1.28
CA LEU A 265 6.29 6.20 -1.00
C LEU A 265 6.57 5.96 0.48
N LEU A 266 5.51 5.77 1.27
CA LEU A 266 5.61 5.36 2.67
C LEU A 266 5.79 3.84 2.73
N VAL A 267 6.84 3.38 3.42
CA VAL A 267 7.12 1.95 3.60
C VAL A 267 7.31 1.60 5.08
N LYS A 268 6.88 0.40 5.45
CA LYS A 268 7.26 -0.22 6.73
C LYS A 268 8.50 -1.08 6.54
N GLN A 269 9.50 -0.92 7.41
CA GLN A 269 10.73 -1.72 7.40
C GLN A 269 10.87 -2.51 8.70
N TYR A 270 11.52 -3.66 8.64
CA TYR A 270 11.92 -4.45 9.80
C TYR A 270 13.43 -4.61 9.84
N LYS A 271 14.00 -4.63 11.05
CA LYS A 271 15.43 -4.87 11.25
C LYS A 271 15.67 -6.36 11.41
N ASN A 272 16.44 -6.94 10.50
CA ASN A 272 16.87 -8.31 10.66
C ASN A 272 18.03 -8.35 11.67
N GLU A 273 17.85 -9.12 12.75
CA GLU A 273 18.82 -9.18 13.85
C GLU A 273 20.15 -9.85 13.44
N LYS A 274 20.15 -10.67 12.38
CA LYS A 274 21.32 -11.43 11.95
C LYS A 274 22.38 -10.58 11.24
N ASP A 275 21.95 -9.61 10.45
CA ASP A 275 22.81 -8.75 9.64
C ASP A 275 22.69 -7.27 9.99
N GLY A 276 21.76 -6.93 10.91
CA GLY A 276 21.51 -5.57 11.38
C GLY A 276 20.93 -4.63 10.32
N LYS A 277 20.53 -5.16 9.16
CA LYS A 277 20.01 -4.38 8.03
C LYS A 277 18.49 -4.24 8.11
N TRP A 278 18.00 -3.14 7.55
CA TRP A 278 16.58 -2.87 7.41
C TRP A 278 16.09 -3.43 6.08
N TYR A 279 15.02 -4.22 6.13
CA TYR A 279 14.33 -4.82 5.00
C TYR A 279 12.90 -4.33 4.93
N ASN A 280 12.28 -4.30 3.75
CA ASN A 280 10.89 -3.88 3.64
C ASN A 280 9.95 -4.99 4.12
N VAL A 281 8.91 -4.60 4.87
CA VAL A 281 7.80 -5.50 5.18
C VAL A 281 6.94 -5.62 3.91
N PRO A 282 6.71 -6.84 3.38
CA PRO A 282 5.91 -7.02 2.17
C PRO A 282 4.52 -6.40 2.31
N ALA A 283 3.97 -5.88 1.20
CA ALA A 283 2.61 -5.31 1.13
C ALA A 283 2.32 -4.10 2.03
N ASN A 284 3.36 -3.46 2.59
CA ASN A 284 3.23 -2.28 3.44
C ASN A 284 3.92 -1.07 2.78
N SER A 285 3.70 -0.91 1.48
CA SER A 285 4.24 0.15 0.63
C SER A 285 3.10 0.95 0.01
N TYR A 286 2.92 2.18 0.45
CA TYR A 286 1.78 3.03 0.10
C TYR A 286 2.24 4.31 -0.60
N VAL A 287 1.53 4.70 -1.65
CA VAL A 287 1.72 6.02 -2.30
C VAL A 287 0.74 7.01 -1.68
N THR A 288 1.23 8.15 -1.22
CA THR A 288 0.41 9.20 -0.59
C THR A 288 1.04 10.57 -0.81
N ASP A 289 0.34 11.61 -0.38
CA ASP A 289 0.85 12.98 -0.37
C ASP A 289 1.62 13.31 0.92
N LYS A 290 2.78 13.96 0.77
CA LYS A 290 3.66 14.33 1.91
C LYS A 290 2.94 15.25 2.90
N ASP A 291 2.39 16.36 2.42
CA ASP A 291 1.89 17.44 3.26
C ASP A 291 0.61 17.01 3.96
N SER A 292 -0.22 16.24 3.26
CA SER A 292 -1.44 15.66 3.79
C SER A 292 -1.16 14.62 4.88
N LEU A 293 -0.17 13.75 4.67
CA LEU A 293 0.27 12.81 5.71
C LEU A 293 0.87 13.54 6.91
N LEU A 294 1.71 14.56 6.69
CA LEU A 294 2.28 15.37 7.77
C LEU A 294 1.20 16.09 8.58
N HIS A 295 0.22 16.68 7.90
CA HIS A 295 -0.92 17.35 8.55
C HIS A 295 -1.71 16.37 9.40
N TRP A 296 -1.98 15.16 8.88
CA TRP A 296 -2.61 14.09 9.64
C TRP A 296 -1.79 13.73 10.89
N LEU A 297 -0.47 13.55 10.75
CA LEU A 297 0.40 13.12 11.85
C LEU A 297 0.50 14.13 13.00
N LYS A 298 0.32 15.42 12.71
CA LYS A 298 0.22 16.46 13.75
C LYS A 298 -0.99 16.29 14.65
N GLN A 299 -2.06 15.70 14.11
CA GLN A 299 -3.32 15.47 14.83
C GLN A 299 -3.43 14.04 15.36
N ASN A 300 -2.80 13.07 14.68
CA ASN A 300 -2.90 11.67 15.01
C ASN A 300 -1.60 10.90 14.70
N PRO A 301 -0.90 10.35 15.71
CA PRO A 301 0.39 9.67 15.51
C PRO A 301 0.27 8.27 14.86
N ARG A 302 -0.94 7.84 14.51
CA ARG A 302 -1.23 6.52 13.92
C ARG A 302 -1.45 6.61 12.43
N HIS A 303 -1.08 5.52 11.75
CA HIS A 303 -1.26 5.33 10.33
C HIS A 303 -2.76 5.26 9.99
N PRO A 304 -3.26 6.07 9.02
CA PRO A 304 -4.70 6.17 8.75
C PRO A 304 -5.37 4.84 8.43
N LEU A 305 -4.70 4.03 7.61
CA LEU A 305 -5.17 2.70 7.23
C LEU A 305 -5.07 1.71 8.40
N ASN A 306 -3.86 1.27 8.77
CA ASN A 306 -3.71 0.12 9.65
C ASN A 306 -3.71 0.42 11.16
N LYS A 307 -3.81 1.70 11.54
CA LYS A 307 -3.78 2.21 12.93
C LYS A 307 -2.47 1.94 13.68
N ASP A 308 -1.42 1.55 12.97
CA ASP A 308 -0.09 1.34 13.53
C ASP A 308 0.56 2.68 13.92
N LEU A 309 1.38 2.71 14.96
CA LEU A 309 2.05 3.95 15.39
C LEU A 309 3.23 4.24 14.46
N LEU A 310 3.32 5.45 13.89
CA LEU A 310 4.44 5.74 12.99
C LEU A 310 5.78 5.89 13.73
N LYS A 311 5.75 6.40 14.96
CA LYS A 311 6.94 6.56 15.81
C LYS A 311 7.46 5.23 16.33
N ASN A 312 6.56 4.37 16.80
CA ASN A 312 6.86 3.08 17.42
C ASN A 312 5.95 1.99 16.86
N PRO A 313 6.17 1.56 15.61
CA PRO A 313 5.28 0.61 14.97
C PRO A 313 5.35 -0.79 15.57
N ASP A 314 4.28 -1.56 15.37
CA ASP A 314 4.17 -2.94 15.81
C ASP A 314 5.24 -3.83 15.17
N LEU A 315 5.77 -4.76 15.97
CA LEU A 315 6.80 -5.70 15.57
C LEU A 315 6.35 -6.59 14.40
N TYR A 316 7.26 -6.87 13.47
CA TYR A 316 7.03 -7.83 12.38
C TYR A 316 7.70 -9.15 12.72
N ASN A 317 6.92 -10.22 12.93
CA ASN A 317 7.45 -11.53 13.33
C ASN A 317 8.40 -11.47 14.56
N GLY A 318 8.11 -10.56 15.50
CA GLY A 318 8.93 -10.32 16.70
C GLY A 318 10.14 -9.40 16.47
N MET A 319 10.38 -8.95 15.24
CA MET A 319 11.49 -8.04 14.88
C MET A 319 11.04 -6.57 14.98
N THR A 320 11.97 -5.70 15.38
CA THR A 320 11.74 -4.25 15.47
C THR A 320 11.45 -3.65 14.11
N THR A 321 10.44 -2.79 14.03
CA THR A 321 9.99 -2.15 12.79
C THR A 321 10.14 -0.63 12.87
N ARG A 322 10.12 0.02 11.70
CA ARG A 322 10.05 1.48 11.57
C ARG A 322 9.31 1.85 10.29
N TYR A 323 8.71 3.04 10.26
CA TYR A 323 8.23 3.65 9.03
C TYR A 323 9.29 4.58 8.44
N THR A 324 9.35 4.65 7.11
CA THR A 324 10.15 5.64 6.40
C THR A 324 9.46 5.99 5.08
N TRP A 325 9.61 7.22 4.60
CA TRP A 325 9.13 7.63 3.28
C TRP A 325 10.26 8.02 2.34
N TYR A 326 10.00 7.84 1.06
CA TYR A 326 10.85 8.29 -0.04
C TYR A 326 10.06 9.26 -0.91
N VAL A 327 10.63 10.41 -1.23
CA VAL A 327 10.02 11.34 -2.20
C VAL A 327 10.10 10.73 -3.59
N LEU A 328 8.98 10.67 -4.29
CA LEU A 328 8.91 10.14 -5.64
C LEU A 328 9.14 11.29 -6.63
N THR A 329 10.25 11.23 -7.34
CA THR A 329 10.58 12.16 -8.43
C THR A 329 10.59 11.42 -9.76
N ILE A 330 10.68 12.17 -10.88
CA ILE A 330 10.78 11.58 -12.23
C ILE A 330 11.95 10.59 -12.30
N GLU A 331 13.08 10.95 -11.69
CA GLU A 331 14.31 10.18 -11.68
C GLU A 331 14.29 9.07 -10.62
N GLU A 332 13.61 9.28 -9.48
CA GLU A 332 13.67 8.41 -8.30
C GLU A 332 12.37 7.64 -7.99
N CYS A 333 11.64 7.22 -9.02
CA CYS A 333 10.45 6.37 -8.85
C CYS A 333 10.81 4.87 -8.75
N SER A 334 11.45 4.47 -7.66
CA SER A 334 11.85 3.08 -7.38
C SER A 334 11.73 2.77 -5.88
N SER A 335 11.63 1.49 -5.49
CA SER A 335 11.51 1.07 -4.09
C SER A 335 12.54 0.02 -3.71
N GLN A 336 12.97 0.03 -2.45
CA GLN A 336 13.82 -1.02 -1.89
C GLN A 336 13.15 -2.41 -1.97
N GLU A 337 11.82 -2.47 -1.91
CA GLU A 337 11.06 -3.72 -2.07
C GLU A 337 11.25 -4.33 -3.46
N LEU A 338 11.35 -3.51 -4.52
CA LEU A 338 11.65 -3.99 -5.86
C LEU A 338 13.07 -4.56 -5.96
N ASP A 339 14.05 -3.90 -5.34
CA ASP A 339 15.44 -4.38 -5.33
C ASP A 339 15.58 -5.71 -4.56
N GLU A 340 14.90 -5.82 -3.41
CA GLU A 340 14.86 -7.05 -2.61
C GLU A 340 14.17 -8.18 -3.37
N ALA A 341 13.03 -7.90 -4.00
CA ALA A 341 12.31 -8.86 -4.83
C ALA A 341 13.14 -9.29 -6.06
N ALA A 342 13.82 -8.36 -6.74
CA ALA A 342 14.71 -8.64 -7.87
C ALA A 342 15.85 -9.60 -7.49
N ALA A 343 16.52 -9.34 -6.36
CA ALA A 343 17.57 -10.20 -5.85
C ALA A 343 17.05 -11.60 -5.48
N GLN A 344 15.92 -11.68 -4.77
CA GLN A 344 15.31 -12.96 -4.40
C GLN A 344 14.85 -13.76 -5.61
N MET A 345 14.22 -13.11 -6.59
CA MET A 345 13.79 -13.75 -7.83
C MET A 345 14.96 -14.32 -8.62
N SER A 346 16.08 -13.60 -8.69
CA SER A 346 17.28 -14.06 -9.39
C SER A 346 17.86 -15.32 -8.74
N VAL A 347 17.98 -15.34 -7.41
CA VAL A 347 18.45 -16.52 -6.65
C VAL A 347 17.51 -17.73 -6.84
N LEU A 348 16.20 -17.51 -6.77
CA LEU A 348 15.21 -18.57 -6.98
C LEU A 348 15.22 -19.09 -8.42
N ALA A 349 15.35 -18.19 -9.41
CA ALA A 349 15.45 -18.56 -10.81
C ALA A 349 16.69 -19.40 -11.09
N ASP A 350 17.86 -19.00 -10.58
CA ASP A 350 19.11 -19.76 -10.72
C ASP A 350 19.03 -21.14 -10.04
N THR A 351 18.41 -21.19 -8.86
CA THR A 351 18.18 -22.45 -8.15
C THR A 351 17.27 -23.38 -8.95
N LEU A 352 16.18 -22.87 -9.53
CA LEU A 352 15.26 -23.66 -10.35
C LEU A 352 15.87 -24.07 -11.69
N LEU A 353 16.69 -23.22 -12.30
CA LEU A 353 17.46 -23.53 -13.52
C LEU A 353 18.40 -24.72 -13.30
N SER A 354 19.02 -24.84 -12.12
CA SER A 354 19.90 -25.97 -11.80
C SER A 354 19.18 -27.32 -11.71
N ILE A 355 17.86 -27.31 -11.55
CA ILE A 355 17.01 -28.51 -11.41
C ILE A 355 16.51 -28.99 -12.78
N LEU A 356 16.50 -28.12 -13.80
CA LEU A 356 16.15 -28.49 -15.16
C LEU A 356 17.28 -29.35 -15.75
N PRO A 357 16.96 -30.52 -16.37
CA PRO A 357 17.97 -31.25 -17.12
C PRO A 357 18.55 -30.30 -18.19
N GLN A 358 19.88 -30.34 -18.38
CA GLN A 358 20.72 -29.53 -19.29
C GLN A 358 20.30 -29.53 -20.78
N LYS A 359 19.07 -29.89 -21.12
CA LYS A 359 18.52 -29.93 -22.48
C LYS A 359 17.80 -28.65 -22.90
N ILE A 360 17.90 -27.58 -22.12
CA ILE A 360 17.44 -26.25 -22.55
C ILE A 360 18.68 -25.46 -22.92
N GLU A 361 19.03 -25.52 -24.20
CA GLU A 361 19.77 -24.43 -24.84
C GLU A 361 18.89 -23.17 -24.76
N LEU A 362 18.92 -22.51 -23.61
CA LEU A 362 18.56 -21.10 -23.47
C LEU A 362 19.67 -20.31 -24.16
N GLY A 363 19.70 -20.36 -25.50
CA GLY A 363 20.50 -19.53 -26.40
C GLY A 363 21.76 -18.93 -25.78
N LEU A 364 22.66 -19.78 -25.27
CA LEU A 364 24.03 -19.37 -25.01
C LEU A 364 24.62 -19.16 -26.40
N GLY A 365 24.88 -17.90 -26.74
CA GLY A 365 25.61 -17.52 -27.94
C GLY A 365 27.00 -18.14 -27.93
N ALA A 366 27.11 -19.40 -28.29
CA ALA A 366 28.31 -20.02 -28.79
C ALA A 366 28.14 -20.06 -30.30
N SER A 367 28.87 -19.20 -31.01
CA SER A 367 28.91 -19.23 -32.47
C SER A 367 29.25 -20.64 -32.94
N PRO A 368 28.45 -21.30 -33.77
CA PRO A 368 28.88 -22.52 -34.41
C PRO A 368 29.83 -22.13 -35.54
N GLN A 369 31.14 -22.32 -35.32
CA GLN A 369 32.06 -22.40 -36.45
C GLN A 369 31.70 -23.65 -37.26
N SER A 370 30.96 -23.42 -38.34
CA SER A 370 30.88 -24.32 -39.48
C SER A 370 32.28 -24.45 -40.08
N PHE A 371 32.82 -25.66 -40.14
CA PHE A 371 33.64 -26.05 -41.29
C PHE A 371 33.61 -27.57 -41.47
N PHE A 372 32.95 -28.01 -42.52
CA PHE A 372 33.07 -29.38 -43.04
C PHE A 372 34.48 -29.59 -43.61
N GLY A 373 35.05 -30.79 -43.41
CA GLY A 373 36.13 -31.29 -44.26
C GLY A 373 37.04 -32.34 -43.64
N LEU A 374 36.70 -33.61 -43.84
CA LEU A 374 37.44 -34.82 -43.48
C LEU A 374 38.89 -34.89 -44.03
N GLY A 375 39.77 -35.61 -43.30
CA GLY A 375 40.70 -36.56 -43.94
C GLY A 375 42.12 -36.69 -43.36
N MET A 376 42.38 -37.84 -42.71
CA MET A 376 43.66 -38.57 -42.61
C MET A 376 44.96 -37.89 -42.07
N ASN A 377 45.22 -38.13 -40.77
CA ASN A 377 46.39 -38.79 -40.13
C ASN A 377 47.72 -39.08 -40.92
N PRO A 378 48.86 -39.33 -40.21
CA PRO A 378 49.96 -38.38 -39.99
C PRO A 378 51.32 -38.84 -40.56
N SER A 379 52.24 -37.91 -40.81
CA SER A 379 53.67 -38.25 -40.95
C SER A 379 54.60 -37.06 -40.72
N VAL A 380 55.42 -37.20 -39.66
CA VAL A 380 56.87 -37.03 -39.62
C VAL A 380 57.46 -35.81 -40.37
N SER A 381 57.98 -34.83 -39.62
CA SER A 381 59.42 -34.46 -39.57
C SER A 381 59.60 -33.03 -39.04
N SER A 382 60.38 -32.88 -37.97
CA SER A 382 61.26 -31.72 -37.81
C SER A 382 62.49 -31.94 -38.70
N PRO A 383 63.14 -30.88 -39.22
CA PRO A 383 64.36 -30.46 -38.53
C PRO A 383 64.74 -28.95 -38.64
N SER A 384 65.36 -28.48 -37.54
CA SER A 384 66.61 -27.68 -37.44
C SER A 384 66.87 -26.35 -38.22
N ASN A 385 67.16 -25.31 -37.41
CA ASN A 385 68.37 -24.46 -37.38
C ASN A 385 68.66 -23.31 -38.38
N LEU A 386 69.46 -22.36 -37.82
CA LEU A 386 70.23 -21.21 -38.35
C LEU A 386 69.53 -19.84 -38.28
N ALA A 387 69.84 -18.92 -37.34
CA ALA A 387 71.10 -18.21 -36.99
C ALA A 387 71.56 -17.18 -38.04
N HIS A 388 71.53 -15.88 -37.68
CA HIS A 388 72.59 -14.87 -37.81
C HIS A 388 72.01 -13.44 -37.54
N THR A 389 72.32 -12.75 -36.42
CA THR A 389 73.44 -11.82 -36.07
C THR A 389 73.30 -10.35 -36.52
N LEU A 390 73.74 -9.44 -35.61
CA LEU A 390 74.21 -8.05 -35.77
C LEU A 390 73.08 -6.99 -35.89
N THR A 391 73.06 -5.82 -35.24
CA THR A 391 74.01 -5.07 -34.40
C THR A 391 73.26 -3.85 -33.84
N ASP A 392 73.46 -3.53 -32.55
CA ASP A 392 73.34 -2.16 -31.99
C ASP A 392 74.62 -1.35 -32.40
N PRO A 393 74.79 -0.01 -32.23
CA PRO A 393 74.22 0.83 -31.17
C PRO A 393 74.00 2.34 -31.50
N SER A 394 73.68 3.10 -30.43
CA SER A 394 74.02 4.52 -30.16
C SER A 394 72.94 5.55 -30.53
N CYS A 395 72.74 6.66 -29.83
CA CYS A 395 73.23 7.24 -28.57
C CYS A 395 72.45 8.57 -28.37
N GLY A 396 72.44 9.11 -27.14
CA GLY A 396 72.01 10.48 -26.83
C GLY A 396 70.63 10.53 -26.17
N GLU A 397 70.46 10.39 -24.86
CA GLU A 397 71.05 11.15 -23.74
C GLU A 397 70.52 12.60 -23.61
N ASN A 398 69.99 12.85 -22.41
CA ASN A 398 69.78 14.11 -21.70
C ASN A 398 68.49 14.92 -21.92
N ASN A 399 67.93 15.62 -20.94
CA ASN A 399 67.80 15.53 -19.48
C ASN A 399 67.05 16.83 -19.06
N VAL A 400 66.25 16.79 -17.98
CA VAL A 400 65.84 17.94 -17.13
C VAL A 400 64.95 19.04 -17.79
N GLY A 401 63.89 19.57 -17.20
CA GLY A 401 63.29 19.41 -15.88
C GLY A 401 62.14 20.42 -15.66
N SER A 402 61.42 20.21 -14.56
CA SER A 402 60.75 21.18 -13.67
C SER A 402 60.36 22.57 -14.19
N HIS A 403 59.08 22.95 -14.07
CA HIS A 403 58.53 23.66 -12.89
C HIS A 403 57.11 24.18 -13.14
N SER A 404 56.21 23.81 -12.22
CA SER A 404 55.11 24.60 -11.60
C SER A 404 54.55 25.86 -12.28
N ALA A 405 53.23 25.87 -12.44
CA ALA A 405 52.32 26.84 -11.82
C ALA A 405 50.96 26.16 -11.56
#